data_AF-A0A0K8QWJ8-F1
#
_entry.id   AF-A0A0K8QWJ8-F1
#
_cell.length_a   1.000
_cell.length_b   1.000
_cell.length_c   1.000
_cell.angle_alpha   90.00
_cell.angle_beta   90.00
_cell.angle_gamma   90.00
#
_symmetry.space_group_name_H-M   'P 1'
#
loop_
_entity.id
_entity.type
_entity.pdbx_description
1 polymer ?
#
loop_
_entity_poly.entity_id
_entity_poly.type
_entity_poly.pdbx_seq_one_letter_code
_entity_poly.pdbx_strand_id
1 'polypeptide(L)'
;MGNKSILSIKSLPVHPKKHGSVNGTPIKGIGVFELDFKLLSENSQLSLKFPNPSDNKIEEVVIPMEELKSRIQYHDHIAPVELVLWLLPDGHLFDATNIGIEGEWYFIAGGMAENTCWDFTEFHVK
;
A
#
# COMPACT_ATOMS: atom_id res chain seq x y z
N MET A 1 -16.79 25.62 -1.56
CA MET A 1 -15.62 24.84 -1.11
C MET A 1 -16.16 23.54 -0.54
N GLY A 2 -16.09 22.44 -1.29
CA GLY A 2 -16.56 21.14 -0.80
C GLY A 2 -15.68 20.67 0.34
N ASN A 3 -16.28 20.17 1.42
CA ASN A 3 -15.54 19.56 2.52
C ASN A 3 -14.71 18.40 1.96
N LYS A 4 -13.38 18.49 2.04
CA LYS A 4 -12.49 17.36 1.74
C LYS A 4 -12.77 16.27 2.77
N SER A 5 -13.51 15.23 2.39
CA SER A 5 -13.68 14.04 3.21
C SER A 5 -12.44 13.15 3.10
N ILE A 6 -11.96 12.70 4.25
CA ILE A 6 -10.90 11.70 4.39
C ILE A 6 -11.59 10.41 4.85
N LEU A 7 -11.47 9.35 4.04
CA LEU A 7 -11.87 8.02 4.46
C LEU A 7 -10.71 7.38 5.21
N SER A 8 -10.91 6.89 6.43
CA SER A 8 -9.87 6.19 7.17
C SER A 8 -10.17 4.70 7.23
N ILE A 9 -9.21 3.87 6.82
CA ILE A 9 -9.30 2.41 6.80
C ILE A 9 -8.17 1.84 7.65
N LYS A 10 -8.52 0.88 8.52
CA LYS A 10 -7.56 0.13 9.31
C LYS A 10 -7.19 -1.15 8.59
N SER A 11 -5.95 -1.59 8.76
CA SER A 11 -5.51 -2.83 8.14
C SER A 11 -6.28 -4.04 8.67
N LEU A 12 -6.46 -5.00 7.78
CA LEU A 12 -6.88 -6.35 8.11
C LEU A 12 -5.73 -7.12 8.79
N PRO A 13 -6.02 -8.28 9.40
CA PRO A 13 -4.99 -9.18 9.91
C PRO A 13 -4.01 -9.58 8.81
N VAL A 14 -2.72 -9.51 9.12
CA VAL A 14 -1.64 -9.90 8.21
C VAL A 14 -1.42 -11.39 8.29
N HIS A 15 -1.35 -12.06 7.13
CA HIS A 15 -0.89 -13.43 7.00
C HIS A 15 0.52 -13.43 6.39
N PRO A 16 1.60 -13.59 7.20
CA PRO A 16 2.97 -13.41 6.71
C PRO A 16 3.36 -14.30 5.53
N LYS A 17 2.80 -15.52 5.44
CA LYS A 17 3.05 -16.43 4.31
C LYS A 17 2.40 -15.99 3.00
N LYS A 18 1.36 -15.15 3.07
CA LYS A 18 0.61 -14.65 1.91
C LYS A 18 1.02 -13.22 1.56
N HIS A 19 1.22 -12.38 2.57
CA HIS A 19 1.41 -10.94 2.41
C HIS A 19 2.83 -10.47 2.71
N GLY A 20 3.70 -11.33 3.24
CA GLY A 20 5.09 -11.01 3.52
C GLY A 20 6.02 -11.44 2.39
N SER A 21 7.29 -11.06 2.49
CA SER A 21 8.30 -11.42 1.51
C SER A 21 8.54 -12.92 1.45
N VAL A 22 8.61 -13.44 0.23
CA VAL A 22 8.98 -14.81 -0.10
C VAL A 22 10.51 -14.95 -0.21
N ASN A 23 11.23 -13.89 -0.60
CA ASN A 23 12.69 -13.92 -0.77
C ASN A 23 13.49 -13.49 0.49
N GLY A 24 12.81 -13.19 1.59
CA GLY A 24 13.45 -12.77 2.85
C GLY A 24 13.82 -11.29 2.88
N THR A 25 13.25 -10.46 2.00
CA THR A 25 13.31 -9.01 2.09
C THR A 25 12.87 -8.55 3.49
N PRO A 26 13.69 -7.78 4.22
CA PRO A 26 13.29 -7.22 5.49
C PRO A 26 12.11 -6.25 5.31
N ILE A 27 11.00 -6.52 6.01
CA ILE A 27 9.82 -5.65 6.00
C ILE A 27 9.58 -5.16 7.42
N LYS A 28 9.48 -3.84 7.58
CA LYS A 28 9.28 -3.17 8.86
C LYS A 28 7.82 -3.22 9.31
N GLY A 29 6.89 -3.09 8.37
CA GLY A 29 5.45 -3.16 8.59
C GLY A 29 4.68 -3.59 7.33
N ILE A 30 3.56 -4.27 7.53
CA ILE A 30 2.69 -4.74 6.44
C ILE A 30 1.28 -4.21 6.68
N GLY A 31 0.75 -3.45 5.72
CA GLY A 31 -0.64 -3.04 5.67
C GLY A 31 -1.41 -3.88 4.66
N VAL A 32 -2.58 -4.40 5.04
CA VAL A 32 -3.48 -5.15 4.16
C VAL A 32 -4.83 -4.49 4.23
N PHE A 33 -5.39 -4.09 3.10
CA PHE A 33 -6.62 -3.32 3.04
C PHE A 33 -7.55 -3.89 1.98
N GLU A 34 -8.84 -3.97 2.29
CA GLU A 34 -9.85 -4.28 1.30
C GLU A 34 -10.48 -2.97 0.81
N LEU A 35 -10.39 -2.72 -0.48
CA LEU A 35 -10.87 -1.49 -1.11
C LEU A 35 -12.16 -1.73 -1.88
N ASP A 36 -13.23 -1.04 -1.49
CA ASP A 36 -14.47 -0.95 -2.25
C ASP A 36 -14.52 0.36 -3.04
N PHE A 37 -14.39 0.26 -4.36
CA PHE A 37 -14.38 1.41 -5.28
C PHE A 37 -15.62 2.28 -5.19
N LYS A 38 -16.77 1.72 -4.83
CA LYS A 38 -18.00 2.50 -4.65
C LYS A 38 -17.81 3.49 -3.49
N LEU A 39 -17.27 3.02 -2.38
CA LEU A 39 -16.96 3.85 -1.19
C LEU A 39 -15.81 4.83 -1.44
N LEU A 40 -14.86 4.46 -2.31
CA LEU A 40 -13.73 5.31 -2.68
C LEU A 40 -14.13 6.50 -3.56
N SER A 41 -15.13 6.35 -4.42
CA SER A 41 -15.55 7.40 -5.36
C SER A 41 -16.09 8.68 -4.70
N GLU A 42 -16.49 8.60 -3.43
CA GLU A 42 -17.09 9.71 -2.66
C GLU A 42 -16.07 10.54 -1.86
N ASN A 43 -14.81 10.09 -1.81
CA ASN A 43 -13.79 10.68 -0.93
C ASN A 43 -12.62 11.28 -1.71
N SER A 44 -12.08 12.37 -1.18
CA SER A 44 -10.94 13.07 -1.80
C SER A 44 -9.59 12.47 -1.43
N GLN A 45 -9.50 11.85 -0.25
CA GLN A 45 -8.29 11.25 0.29
C GLN A 45 -8.62 9.97 1.06
N LEU A 46 -7.65 9.06 1.09
CA LEU A 46 -7.69 7.82 1.83
C LEU A 46 -6.58 7.81 2.87
N SER A 47 -6.92 7.54 4.14
CA SER A 47 -5.99 7.35 5.25
C SER A 47 -5.93 5.87 5.58
N LEU A 48 -4.79 5.24 5.36
CA LEU A 48 -4.53 3.82 5.58
C LEU A 48 -3.67 3.65 6.82
N LYS A 49 -4.17 2.90 7.81
CA LYS A 49 -3.49 2.70 9.09
C LYS A 49 -3.12 1.25 9.30
N PHE A 50 -1.84 0.98 9.57
CA PHE A 50 -1.36 -0.39 9.81
C PHE A 50 -0.29 -0.42 10.91
N PRO A 51 -0.14 -1.54 11.62
CA PRO A 51 0.89 -1.67 12.65
C PRO A 51 2.28 -1.83 12.04
N ASN A 52 3.25 -1.11 12.61
CA ASN A 52 4.68 -1.36 12.47
C ASN A 52 5.15 -2.07 13.77
N PRO A 53 5.25 -3.41 13.74
CA PRO A 53 5.66 -4.19 14.91
C PRO A 53 7.10 -3.92 15.34
N SER A 54 7.95 -3.41 14.44
CA SER A 54 9.36 -3.11 14.77
C SER A 54 9.47 -1.96 15.76
N ASP A 55 8.62 -0.94 15.64
CA ASP A 55 8.63 0.25 16.50
C ASP A 55 7.46 0.29 17.51
N ASN A 56 6.59 -0.73 17.50
CA ASN A 56 5.34 -0.77 18.27
C ASN A 56 4.47 0.48 18.03
N LYS A 57 4.39 0.92 16.77
CA LYS A 57 3.64 2.11 16.33
C LYS A 57 2.58 1.74 15.31
N ILE A 58 1.61 2.64 15.14
CA ILE A 58 0.70 2.61 13.99
C ILE A 58 1.23 3.59 12.97
N GLU A 59 1.47 3.10 11.77
CA GLU A 59 1.84 3.91 10.61
C GLU A 59 0.56 4.40 9.94
N GLU A 60 0.57 5.63 9.46
CA GLU A 60 -0.52 6.23 8.68
C GLU A 60 0.01 6.68 7.33
N VAL A 61 -0.64 6.22 6.27
CA VAL A 61 -0.38 6.61 4.88
C VAL A 61 -1.60 7.33 4.35
N VAL A 62 -1.41 8.55 3.84
CA VAL A 62 -2.49 9.33 3.24
C VAL A 62 -2.31 9.39 1.74
N ILE A 63 -3.25 8.82 0.99
CA ILE A 63 -3.21 8.70 -0.47
C ILE A 63 -4.30 9.60 -1.09
N PRO A 64 -3.97 10.46 -2.06
CA PRO A 64 -4.96 11.14 -2.89
C PRO A 64 -5.78 10.14 -3.70
N MET A 65 -7.10 10.31 -3.75
CA MET A 65 -7.96 9.35 -4.45
C MET A 65 -7.67 9.26 -5.96
N GLU A 66 -7.23 10.35 -6.58
CA GLU A 66 -6.88 10.38 -8.01
C GLU A 66 -5.65 9.51 -8.33
N GLU A 67 -4.68 9.45 -7.42
CA GLU A 67 -3.52 8.57 -7.56
C GLU A 67 -3.90 7.09 -7.38
N LEU A 68 -4.79 6.80 -6.43
CA LEU A 68 -5.31 5.46 -6.26
C LEU A 68 -6.11 5.00 -7.48
N LYS A 69 -6.97 5.87 -8.03
CA LYS A 69 -7.75 5.58 -9.24
C LYS A 69 -6.86 5.34 -10.46
N SER A 70 -5.83 6.16 -10.69
CA SER A 70 -4.96 6.01 -11.86
C SER A 70 -4.19 4.69 -11.85
N ARG A 71 -3.79 4.21 -10.66
CA ARG A 71 -3.11 2.92 -10.49
C ARG A 71 -4.05 1.73 -10.66
N ILE A 72 -5.29 1.84 -10.16
CA ILE A 72 -6.22 0.71 -10.21
C ILE A 72 -6.93 0.62 -11.58
N GLN A 73 -7.09 1.71 -12.34
CA GLN A 73 -7.64 1.65 -13.71
C GLN A 73 -6.86 0.73 -14.67
N TYR A 74 -5.65 0.31 -14.30
CA TYR A 74 -4.86 -0.68 -15.02
C TYR A 74 -5.28 -2.14 -14.76
N HIS A 75 -6.08 -2.40 -13.72
CA HIS A 75 -6.51 -3.73 -13.30
C HIS A 75 -8.02 -3.88 -13.45
N ASP A 76 -8.45 -4.73 -14.39
CA ASP A 76 -9.83 -4.95 -14.80
C ASP A 76 -10.76 -5.27 -13.60
N HIS A 77 -11.81 -4.46 -13.42
CA HIS A 77 -12.51 -4.30 -12.13
C HIS A 77 -13.76 -5.18 -12.00
N ILE A 78 -13.71 -6.26 -11.20
CA ILE A 78 -14.93 -6.99 -10.78
C ILE A 78 -14.94 -7.36 -9.28
N ALA A 79 -13.83 -7.21 -8.53
CA ALA A 79 -13.75 -7.65 -7.13
C ALA A 79 -13.20 -6.55 -6.20
N PRO A 80 -13.46 -6.61 -4.89
CA PRO A 80 -12.70 -5.81 -3.93
C PRO A 80 -11.21 -6.06 -4.15
N VAL A 81 -10.47 -4.96 -4.29
CA VAL A 81 -9.02 -5.04 -4.52
C VAL A 81 -8.38 -5.08 -3.15
N GLU A 82 -7.76 -6.21 -2.82
CA GLU A 82 -6.85 -6.30 -1.69
C GLU A 82 -5.61 -5.46 -2.04
N LEU A 83 -5.38 -4.38 -1.30
CA LEU A 83 -4.18 -3.57 -1.36
C LEU A 83 -3.22 -4.04 -0.27
N VAL A 84 -2.01 -4.45 -0.66
CA VAL A 84 -0.93 -4.83 0.26
C VAL A 84 0.18 -3.80 0.19
N LEU A 85 0.51 -3.19 1.33
CA LEU A 85 1.58 -2.20 1.44
C LEU A 85 2.71 -2.74 2.31
N TRP A 86 3.95 -2.61 1.85
CA TRP A 86 5.16 -2.91 2.62
C TRP A 86 5.85 -1.62 2.99
N LEU A 87 6.09 -1.43 4.29
CA LEU A 87 7.02 -0.42 4.78
C LEU A 87 8.39 -1.09 4.95
N LEU A 88 9.38 -0.62 4.20
CA LEU A 88 10.75 -1.10 4.28
C LEU A 88 11.52 -0.42 5.44
N PRO A 89 12.67 -0.98 5.88
CA PRO A 89 13.47 -0.42 6.98
C PRO A 89 14.02 0.99 6.71
N ASP A 90 14.20 1.36 5.46
CA ASP A 90 14.66 2.68 5.02
C ASP A 90 13.54 3.73 5.00
N GLY A 91 12.30 3.33 5.31
CA GLY A 91 11.14 4.22 5.38
C GLY A 91 10.36 4.32 4.07
N HIS A 92 10.79 3.64 3.00
CA HIS A 92 10.05 3.59 1.76
C HIS A 92 8.82 2.69 1.90
N LEU A 93 7.71 3.16 1.35
CA LEU A 93 6.49 2.39 1.21
C LEU A 93 6.47 1.78 -0.19
N PHE A 94 5.95 0.56 -0.33
CA PHE A 94 5.77 -0.12 -1.60
C PHE A 94 4.40 -0.76 -1.68
N ASP A 95 3.81 -0.75 -2.86
CA ASP A 95 2.65 -1.59 -3.16
C ASP A 95 3.12 -2.98 -3.58
N ALA A 96 2.83 -3.92 -2.69
CA ALA A 96 3.13 -5.33 -2.82
C ALA A 96 1.89 -6.14 -3.25
N THR A 97 0.84 -5.48 -3.74
CA THR A 97 -0.36 -6.14 -4.25
C THR A 97 0.00 -7.06 -5.41
N ASN A 98 -0.26 -8.36 -5.26
CA ASN A 98 0.07 -9.40 -6.23
C ASN A 98 1.56 -9.51 -6.58
N ILE A 99 2.47 -9.07 -5.70
CA ILE A 99 3.91 -9.23 -5.96
C ILE A 99 4.29 -10.72 -5.84
N GLY A 100 4.79 -11.29 -6.94
CA GLY A 100 5.36 -12.64 -6.96
C GLY A 100 6.85 -12.62 -6.63
N ILE A 101 7.47 -13.79 -6.49
CA ILE A 101 8.90 -13.92 -6.17
C ILE A 101 9.80 -13.16 -7.16
N GLU A 102 9.49 -13.17 -8.45
CA GLU A 102 10.23 -12.42 -9.47
C GLU A 102 10.07 -10.91 -9.32
N GLY A 103 8.89 -10.46 -8.90
CA GLY A 103 8.61 -9.06 -8.58
C GLY A 103 9.41 -8.58 -7.37
N GLU A 104 9.50 -9.38 -6.31
CA GLU A 104 10.32 -9.03 -5.13
C GLU A 104 11.80 -8.84 -5.51
N TRP A 105 12.33 -9.69 -6.39
CA TRP A 105 13.70 -9.58 -6.89
C TRP A 105 13.90 -8.36 -7.79
N TYR A 106 12.95 -8.10 -8.70
CA TYR A 106 13.05 -7.02 -9.67
C TYR A 106 12.89 -5.64 -9.03
N PHE A 107 11.91 -5.50 -8.12
CA PHE A 107 11.52 -4.21 -7.57
C PHE A 107 12.21 -3.88 -6.24
N ILE A 108 12.50 -4.88 -5.41
CA ILE A 108 12.94 -4.63 -4.02
C ILE A 108 14.40 -4.98 -3.80
N ALA A 109 14.89 -6.09 -4.36
CA ALA A 109 16.29 -6.50 -4.17
C ALA A 109 17.29 -5.78 -5.11
N GLY A 110 16.81 -5.15 -6.19
CA GLY A 110 17.65 -4.60 -7.26
C GLY A 110 17.73 -3.08 -7.37
N GLY A 111 16.96 -2.32 -6.58
CA GLY A 111 16.92 -0.84 -6.65
C GLY A 111 16.39 -0.27 -7.98
N MET A 112 15.80 -1.09 -8.86
CA MET A 112 15.33 -0.66 -10.18
C MET A 112 13.88 -0.16 -10.19
N ALA A 113 13.19 -0.18 -9.04
CA ALA A 113 11.84 0.37 -8.90
C ALA A 113 11.81 1.89 -8.77
N GLU A 114 12.95 2.54 -8.53
CA GLU A 114 13.05 4.00 -8.39
C GLU A 114 12.42 4.69 -9.61
N ASN A 115 11.38 5.51 -9.37
CA ASN A 115 10.61 6.24 -10.40
C ASN A 115 9.64 5.38 -11.26
N THR A 116 9.22 4.21 -10.79
CA THR A 116 8.18 3.42 -11.47
C THR A 116 6.78 3.66 -10.89
N CYS A 117 5.72 3.27 -11.60
CA CYS A 117 4.34 3.34 -11.08
C CYS A 117 4.05 2.39 -9.90
N TRP A 118 5.06 1.63 -9.46
CA TRP A 118 5.03 0.74 -8.29
C TRP A 118 5.83 1.31 -7.11
N ASP A 119 6.57 2.39 -7.36
CA ASP A 119 7.24 3.16 -6.34
C ASP A 119 6.20 4.00 -5.59
N PHE A 120 6.20 3.87 -4.27
CA PHE A 120 5.36 4.67 -3.39
C PHE A 120 6.29 5.65 -2.65
N THR A 121 7.02 6.50 -3.40
CA THR A 121 8.01 7.43 -2.82
C THR A 121 7.43 8.76 -2.32
N GLU A 122 6.24 9.19 -2.76
CA GLU A 122 5.64 10.44 -2.27
C GLU A 122 4.52 10.22 -1.24
N PHE A 123 4.81 9.50 -0.15
CA PHE A 123 3.91 9.45 1.01
C PHE A 123 4.51 10.17 2.21
N HIS A 124 3.71 11.07 2.80
CA HIS A 124 4.03 11.60 4.12
C HIS A 124 3.58 10.58 5.16
N VAL A 125 4.54 9.78 5.65
CA VAL A 125 4.37 9.04 6.90
C VAL A 125 4.29 10.08 8.02
N LYS A 126 3.17 10.10 8.75
CA LYS A 126 2.96 11.00 9.90
C LYS A 126 3.09 10.27 11.22
#